data_AF-A0A086LZC3-F1
#
_entry.id   AF-A0A086LZC3-F1
#
_cell.length_a   1.000
_cell.length_b   1.000
_cell.length_c   1.000
_cell.angle_alpha   90.00
_cell.angle_beta   90.00
_cell.angle_gamma   90.00
#
_symmetry.space_group_name_H-M   'P 1'
#
loop_
_entity.id
_entity.type
_entity.pdbx_description
1 polymer ?
#
loop_
_entity_poly.entity_id
_entity_poly.type
_entity_poly.pdbx_seq_one_letter_code
_entity_poly.pdbx_strand_id
1 'polypeptide(L)'
;MLFQQVLQDSTGRRVQKMTFVMSNYFSMGVESRIGRGFDRHRRQSQLLNKMTYGIEGVKKAWFKRTLTIDNIVDGLLESPGEPDERVVFRTKDSTLPDGPILKKSVSLIALNIPSFSAGNDIWATSHSVGILTKSTSLNREL
;
A
#
# COMPACT_ATOMS: atom_id res chain seq x y z
N MET A 1 5.42 15.46 4.82
CA MET A 1 6.79 15.79 4.32
C MET A 1 7.42 14.50 3.81
N LEU A 2 8.03 14.52 2.62
CA LEU A 2 8.73 13.37 2.03
C LEU A 2 10.23 13.62 2.12
N PHE A 3 10.95 12.69 2.73
CA PHE A 3 12.41 12.67 2.80
C PHE A 3 12.93 11.56 1.90
N GLN A 4 13.90 11.90 1.07
CA GLN A 4 14.59 10.95 0.20
C GLN A 4 16.07 10.94 0.53
N GLN A 5 16.62 9.76 0.67
CA GLN A 5 18.04 9.56 0.92
C GLN A 5 18.57 8.48 -0.02
N VAL A 6 19.71 8.74 -0.67
CA VAL A 6 20.43 7.70 -1.42
C VAL A 6 21.37 7.01 -0.45
N LEU A 7 21.25 5.69 -0.35
CA LEU A 7 22.09 4.83 0.48
C LEU A 7 22.87 3.86 -0.42
N GLN A 8 23.89 3.22 0.14
CA GLN A 8 24.48 2.01 -0.42
C GLN A 8 24.01 0.81 0.40
N ASP A 9 23.57 -0.25 -0.27
CA ASP A 9 23.26 -1.51 0.40
C ASP A 9 24.54 -2.30 0.75
N SER A 10 24.38 -3.43 1.43
CA SER A 10 25.48 -4.32 1.81
C SER A 10 26.26 -4.89 0.62
N THR A 11 25.72 -4.80 -0.60
CA THR A 11 26.36 -5.23 -1.85
C THR A 11 26.99 -4.07 -2.63
N GLY A 12 26.98 -2.86 -2.05
CA GLY A 12 27.50 -1.63 -2.67
C GLY A 12 26.59 -1.00 -3.73
N ARG A 13 25.35 -1.50 -3.89
CA ARG A 13 24.40 -0.92 -4.86
C ARG A 13 23.77 0.33 -4.27
N ARG A 14 23.58 1.34 -5.12
CA ARG A 14 22.86 2.56 -4.74
C ARG A 14 21.37 2.27 -4.64
N VAL A 15 20.80 2.46 -3.45
CA VAL A 15 19.37 2.31 -3.16
C VAL A 15 18.78 3.65 -2.72
N GLN A 16 17.47 3.83 -2.91
CA GLN A 16 16.76 5.03 -2.46
C GLN A 16 15.89 4.67 -1.25
N LYS A 17 16.13 5.32 -0.13
CA LYS A 17 15.27 5.30 1.05
C LYS A 17 14.28 6.46 0.96
N MET A 18 13.00 6.15 1.11
CA MET A 18 11.94 7.14 1.19
C MET A 18 11.27 7.06 2.56
N THR A 19 11.09 8.21 3.20
CA THR A 19 10.38 8.32 4.47
C THR A 19 9.35 9.42 4.35
N PHE A 20 8.10 9.10 4.66
CA PHE A 20 7.00 10.05 4.57
C PHE A 20 5.96 9.76 5.64
N VAL A 21 5.33 10.82 6.12
CA VAL A 21 4.13 10.72 6.96
C VAL A 21 2.93 10.50 6.05
N MET A 22 2.15 9.46 6.33
CA MET A 22 0.90 9.15 5.64
C MET A 22 -0.24 9.83 6.37
N SER A 23 -1.13 10.52 5.65
CA SER A 23 -2.35 11.11 6.26
C SER A 23 -3.51 10.14 6.20
N ASN A 24 -3.89 9.68 5.00
CA ASN A 24 -5.11 8.91 4.80
C ASN A 24 -4.82 7.42 4.58
N TYR A 25 -4.02 7.12 3.56
CA TYR A 25 -3.59 5.78 3.24
C TYR A 25 -2.33 5.81 2.39
N PHE A 26 -1.69 4.66 2.29
CA PHE A 26 -0.64 4.35 1.33
C PHE A 26 -1.06 3.11 0.54
N SER A 27 -0.69 3.07 -0.73
CA SER A 27 -1.02 1.93 -1.58
C SER A 27 0.07 1.63 -2.61
N MET A 28 0.13 0.37 -3.02
CA MET A 28 0.87 -0.13 -4.17
C MET A 28 0.01 -1.13 -4.93
N GLY A 29 0.07 -1.11 -6.27
CA GLY A 29 -0.64 -2.08 -7.10
C GLY A 29 -1.59 -1.45 -8.12
N VAL A 30 -2.69 -2.15 -8.40
CA VAL A 30 -3.64 -1.77 -9.45
C VAL A 30 -4.35 -0.46 -9.13
N GLU A 31 -4.72 -0.24 -7.87
CA GLU A 31 -5.38 0.98 -7.40
C GLU A 31 -4.49 2.22 -7.57
N SER A 32 -3.19 2.10 -7.31
CA SER A 32 -2.22 3.17 -7.51
C SER A 32 -2.07 3.53 -9.01
N ARG A 33 -2.19 2.54 -9.91
CA ARG A 33 -2.21 2.77 -11.36
C ARG A 33 -3.50 3.44 -11.82
N ILE A 34 -4.64 3.07 -11.24
CA ILE A 34 -5.94 3.72 -11.48
C ILE A 34 -5.86 5.16 -11.00
N GLY A 35 -5.36 5.42 -9.78
CA GLY A 35 -5.18 6.76 -9.23
C GLY A 35 -4.33 7.66 -10.12
N ARG A 36 -3.19 7.16 -10.62
CA ARG A 36 -2.34 7.88 -11.57
C ARG A 36 -3.06 8.21 -12.89
N GLY A 37 -3.85 7.25 -13.40
CA GLY A 37 -4.66 7.45 -14.61
C GLY A 37 -5.78 8.46 -14.39
N PHE A 38 -6.43 8.39 -13.24
CA PHE A 38 -7.47 9.31 -12.80
C PHE A 38 -6.92 10.73 -12.64
N ASP A 39 -5.81 10.92 -11.94
CA ASP A 39 -5.20 12.24 -11.74
C ASP A 39 -4.88 12.93 -13.07
N ARG A 40 -4.39 12.19 -14.07
CA ARG A 40 -4.12 12.71 -15.42
C ARG A 40 -5.37 13.20 -16.14
N HIS A 41 -6.51 12.59 -15.88
CA HIS A 41 -7.78 12.90 -16.54
C HIS A 41 -8.81 13.52 -15.59
N ARG A 42 -8.37 14.02 -14.43
CA ARG A 42 -9.24 14.59 -13.41
C ARG A 42 -10.07 15.71 -14.04
N ARG A 43 -11.38 15.65 -13.82
CA ARG A 43 -12.36 16.61 -14.30
C ARG A 43 -12.80 17.51 -13.14
N GLN A 44 -13.49 18.60 -13.46
CA GLN A 44 -13.94 19.57 -12.45
C GLN A 44 -15.24 19.14 -11.75
N SER A 45 -16.05 18.30 -12.38
CA SER A 45 -17.30 17.78 -11.78
C SER A 45 -17.05 16.50 -10.97
N GLN A 46 -17.68 16.40 -9.79
CA GLN A 46 -17.62 15.20 -8.95
C GLN A 46 -18.17 13.96 -9.67
N LEU A 47 -19.26 14.10 -10.44
CA LEU A 47 -19.84 12.99 -11.21
C LEU A 47 -18.86 12.50 -12.27
N LEU A 48 -18.27 13.42 -13.03
CA LEU A 48 -17.29 13.07 -14.08
C LEU A 48 -16.01 12.49 -13.49
N ASN A 49 -15.62 12.90 -12.28
CA ASN A 49 -14.50 12.29 -11.57
C ASN A 49 -14.78 10.84 -11.19
N LYS A 50 -15.97 10.54 -10.64
CA LYS A 50 -16.37 9.15 -10.35
C LYS A 50 -16.37 8.29 -11.62
N MET A 51 -16.90 8.81 -12.73
CA MET A 51 -16.89 8.12 -14.03
C MET A 51 -15.47 7.87 -14.55
N THR A 52 -14.59 8.87 -14.45
CA THR A 52 -13.19 8.75 -14.87
C THR A 52 -12.46 7.68 -14.05
N TYR A 53 -12.71 7.61 -12.74
CA TYR A 53 -12.16 6.57 -11.88
C TYR A 53 -12.62 5.18 -12.31
N GLY A 54 -13.92 5.00 -12.60
CA GLY A 54 -14.46 3.75 -13.12
C GLY A 54 -13.86 3.34 -14.47
N ILE A 55 -13.77 4.29 -15.42
CA ILE A 55 -13.19 4.05 -16.75
C ILE A 55 -11.71 3.65 -16.66
N GLU A 56 -10.91 4.36 -15.87
CA GLU A 56 -9.51 3.97 -15.66
C GLU A 56 -9.40 2.63 -14.94
N GLY A 57 -10.30 2.33 -14.00
CA GLY A 57 -10.46 1.01 -13.38
C GLY A 57 -10.61 -0.10 -14.40
N VAL A 58 -11.64 -0.01 -15.26
CA VAL A 58 -11.91 -1.00 -16.32
C VAL A 58 -10.71 -1.13 -17.27
N LYS A 59 -10.15 0.00 -17.72
CA LYS A 59 -8.98 -0.01 -18.61
C LYS A 59 -7.79 -0.77 -18.01
N LYS A 60 -7.48 -0.54 -16.73
CA LYS A 60 -6.33 -1.18 -16.07
C LYS A 60 -6.62 -2.61 -15.64
N ALA A 61 -7.88 -2.96 -15.35
CA ALA A 61 -8.26 -4.33 -15.05
C ALA A 61 -8.19 -5.23 -16.29
N TRP A 62 -8.63 -4.74 -17.46
CA TRP A 62 -8.81 -5.60 -18.63
C TRP A 62 -7.68 -5.52 -19.66
N PHE A 63 -7.01 -4.37 -19.82
CA PHE A 63 -6.07 -4.17 -20.93
C PHE A 63 -4.61 -4.05 -20.53
N LYS A 64 -4.28 -4.09 -19.23
CA LYS A 64 -2.88 -4.03 -18.78
C LYS A 64 -2.63 -4.97 -17.61
N ARG A 65 -1.70 -5.92 -17.80
CA ARG A 65 -1.19 -6.72 -16.68
C ARG A 65 -0.54 -5.79 -15.64
N THR A 66 -0.96 -5.94 -14.40
CA THR A 66 -0.35 -5.30 -13.23
C THR A 66 0.59 -6.31 -12.59
N LEU A 67 1.81 -5.89 -12.28
CA LEU A 67 2.72 -6.71 -11.49
C LEU A 67 2.06 -6.98 -10.15
N THR A 68 2.08 -8.23 -9.71
CA THR A 68 1.55 -8.58 -8.40
C THR A 68 2.51 -8.11 -7.31
N ILE A 69 1.98 -7.81 -6.14
CA ILE A 69 2.74 -7.18 -5.04
C ILE A 69 3.93 -8.04 -4.62
N ASP A 70 3.78 -9.36 -4.64
CA ASP A 70 4.85 -10.33 -4.36
C ASP A 70 6.06 -10.23 -5.30
N ASN A 71 5.90 -9.59 -6.47
CA ASN A 71 6.99 -9.32 -7.42
C ASN A 71 7.55 -7.88 -7.32
N ILE A 72 7.05 -7.07 -6.37
CA ILE A 72 7.41 -5.65 -6.22
C ILE A 72 8.09 -5.39 -4.88
N VAL A 73 7.72 -6.12 -3.83
CA VAL A 73 8.24 -5.93 -2.47
C VAL A 73 8.85 -7.23 -1.93
N ASP A 74 9.84 -7.12 -1.06
CA ASP A 74 10.41 -8.27 -0.35
C ASP A 74 9.63 -8.64 0.92
N GLY A 75 8.97 -7.66 1.52
CA GLY A 75 8.20 -7.82 2.76
C GLY A 75 7.83 -6.49 3.39
N LEU A 76 7.27 -6.59 4.59
CA LEU A 76 6.97 -5.45 5.45
C LEU A 76 7.51 -5.74 6.85
N LEU A 77 8.25 -4.78 7.39
CA LEU A 77 8.81 -4.80 8.73
C LEU A 77 8.13 -3.73 9.58
N GLU A 78 7.84 -4.08 10.82
CA GLU A 78 7.47 -3.17 11.90
C GLU A 78 8.73 -2.88 12.72
N SER A 79 8.96 -1.60 13.06
CA SER A 79 10.12 -1.13 13.83
C SER A 79 11.50 -1.65 13.35
N PRO A 80 11.87 -1.50 12.06
CA PRO A 80 13.12 -2.05 11.55
C PRO A 80 14.36 -1.46 12.23
N GLY A 81 15.25 -2.32 12.72
CA GLY A 81 16.49 -1.97 13.44
C GLY A 81 16.34 -1.77 14.95
N GLU A 82 15.13 -1.92 15.49
CA GLU A 82 14.84 -1.79 16.92
C GLU A 82 14.73 -3.19 17.59
N PRO A 83 14.83 -3.28 18.94
CA PRO A 83 14.71 -4.56 19.65
C PRO A 83 13.37 -5.28 19.44
N ASP A 84 12.32 -4.54 19.08
CA ASP A 84 10.96 -5.02 18.80
C ASP A 84 10.69 -5.24 17.30
N GLU A 85 11.74 -5.29 16.45
CA GLU A 85 11.58 -5.54 15.02
C GLU A 85 10.74 -6.80 14.75
N ARG A 86 9.74 -6.65 13.88
CA ARG A 86 8.83 -7.74 13.53
C ARG A 86 8.60 -7.82 12.03
N VAL A 87 8.72 -9.04 11.50
CA VAL A 87 8.28 -9.36 10.14
C VAL A 87 6.76 -9.45 10.09
N VAL A 88 6.14 -8.48 9.44
CA VAL A 88 4.69 -8.42 9.24
C VAL A 88 4.27 -9.40 8.16
N PHE A 89 4.96 -9.38 7.02
CA PHE A 89 4.90 -10.40 5.99
C PHE A 89 6.21 -10.41 5.19
N ARG A 90 6.48 -11.52 4.50
CA ARG A 90 7.58 -11.68 3.55
C ARG A 90 7.09 -12.30 2.25
N THR A 91 7.82 -12.10 1.16
CA THR A 91 7.62 -12.88 -0.07
C THR A 91 8.38 -14.20 -0.02
N LYS A 92 8.06 -15.11 -0.94
CA LYS A 92 8.62 -16.47 -0.95
C LYS A 92 10.15 -16.47 -1.09
N ASP A 93 10.67 -15.57 -1.92
CA ASP A 93 12.09 -15.49 -2.27
C ASP A 93 12.85 -14.44 -1.44
N SER A 94 12.19 -13.89 -0.41
CA SER A 94 12.75 -12.87 0.48
C SER A 94 13.84 -13.43 1.38
N THR A 95 14.86 -12.62 1.66
CA THR A 95 15.92 -12.92 2.63
C THR A 95 15.56 -12.52 4.06
N LEU A 96 14.36 -11.98 4.28
CA LEU A 96 13.88 -11.60 5.61
C LEU A 96 13.73 -12.83 6.53
N PRO A 97 13.80 -12.64 7.87
CA PRO A 97 13.52 -13.69 8.84
C PRO A 97 12.16 -14.35 8.63
N ASP A 98 11.97 -15.54 9.23
CA ASP A 98 10.73 -16.29 9.04
C ASP A 98 9.48 -15.54 9.52
N GLY A 99 8.35 -15.79 8.86
CA GLY A 99 7.12 -15.01 9.03
C GLY A 99 6.06 -15.31 7.97
N PRO A 100 4.88 -14.66 8.05
CA PRO A 100 3.78 -14.92 7.13
C PRO A 100 4.16 -14.65 5.68
N ILE A 101 3.84 -15.59 4.79
CA ILE A 101 4.09 -15.43 3.35
C ILE A 101 2.95 -14.62 2.72
N LEU A 102 3.31 -13.52 2.06
CA LEU A 102 2.38 -12.73 1.26
C LEU A 102 1.83 -13.56 0.11
N LYS A 103 0.52 -13.80 0.12
CA LYS A 103 -0.16 -14.42 -1.02
C LYS A 103 -0.13 -13.48 -2.22
N LYS A 104 -0.11 -14.06 -3.42
CA LYS A 104 -0.20 -13.32 -4.68
C LYS A 104 -1.36 -12.33 -4.64
N SER A 105 -1.04 -11.05 -4.69
CA SER A 105 -1.99 -9.95 -4.48
C SER A 105 -1.84 -8.90 -5.58
N VAL A 106 -2.94 -8.27 -5.98
CA VAL A 106 -2.94 -7.20 -6.99
C VAL A 106 -2.77 -5.80 -6.40
N SER A 107 -2.94 -5.69 -5.08
CA SER A 107 -2.98 -4.46 -4.31
C SER A 107 -2.45 -4.69 -2.90
N LEU A 108 -1.68 -3.74 -2.39
CA LEU A 108 -1.32 -3.61 -0.98
C LEU A 108 -1.74 -2.21 -0.54
N ILE A 109 -2.49 -2.12 0.56
CA ILE A 109 -3.04 -0.86 1.04
C ILE A 109 -2.87 -0.80 2.56
N ALA A 110 -2.27 0.27 3.06
CA ALA A 110 -2.18 0.60 4.48
C ALA A 110 -3.06 1.82 4.76
N LEU A 111 -4.00 1.69 5.71
CA LEU A 111 -5.06 2.66 5.97
C LEU A 111 -4.87 3.32 7.34
N ASN A 112 -4.95 4.65 7.38
CA ASN A 112 -5.11 5.40 8.63
C ASN A 112 -6.58 5.71 8.93
N ILE A 113 -7.39 5.88 7.87
CA ILE A 113 -8.84 6.10 7.96
C ILE A 113 -9.59 5.09 7.06
N PRO A 114 -10.80 4.66 7.43
CA PRO A 114 -11.60 3.72 6.64
C PRO A 114 -12.29 4.44 5.47
N SER A 115 -11.49 4.97 4.53
CA SER A 115 -11.99 5.80 3.45
C SER A 115 -11.14 5.67 2.18
N PHE A 116 -11.81 5.44 1.06
CA PHE A 116 -11.20 5.25 -0.25
C PHE A 116 -12.08 5.84 -1.35
N SER A 117 -11.48 6.22 -2.48
CA SER A 117 -12.21 6.64 -3.70
C SER A 117 -13.39 7.59 -3.41
N ALA A 118 -13.07 8.82 -2.99
CA ALA A 118 -14.04 9.87 -2.65
C ALA A 118 -14.92 9.59 -1.41
N GLY A 119 -14.32 9.03 -0.35
CA GLY A 119 -14.97 8.94 0.95
C GLY A 119 -15.63 7.60 1.28
N ASN A 120 -15.55 6.61 0.39
CA ASN A 120 -16.23 5.34 0.56
C ASN A 120 -15.44 4.38 1.45
N ASP A 121 -16.09 3.82 2.48
CA ASP A 121 -15.56 2.67 3.21
C ASP A 121 -15.89 1.38 2.47
N ILE A 122 -15.05 1.01 1.51
CA ILE A 122 -15.21 -0.24 0.76
C ILE A 122 -14.76 -1.48 1.55
N TRP A 123 -14.23 -1.30 2.77
CA TRP A 123 -13.70 -2.38 3.59
C TRP A 123 -14.57 -2.71 4.79
N ALA A 124 -15.68 -2.00 5.01
CA ALA A 124 -16.63 -2.26 6.10
C ALA A 124 -17.05 -3.73 6.24
N THR A 125 -17.08 -4.48 5.13
CA THR A 125 -17.45 -5.90 5.07
C THR A 125 -16.24 -6.86 5.02
N SER A 126 -15.03 -6.36 5.23
CA SER A 126 -13.82 -7.20 5.21
C SER A 126 -13.70 -7.99 6.50
N HIS A 127 -13.63 -9.32 6.40
CA HIS A 127 -13.58 -10.21 7.56
C HIS A 127 -12.16 -10.65 7.97
N SER A 128 -11.15 -10.34 7.15
CA SER A 128 -9.77 -10.77 7.35
C SER A 128 -8.80 -9.60 7.17
N VAL A 129 -8.73 -8.70 8.16
CA VAL A 129 -7.75 -7.61 8.20
C VAL A 129 -6.45 -8.17 8.77
N GLY A 130 -5.47 -8.40 7.90
CA GLY A 130 -4.13 -8.81 8.30
C GLY A 130 -3.45 -7.68 9.07
N ILE A 131 -2.98 -8.00 10.28
CA ILE A 131 -2.45 -7.09 11.32
C ILE A 131 -3.54 -6.49 12.22
N LEU A 132 -4.20 -7.36 12.99
CA LEU A 132 -4.75 -6.97 14.29
C LEU A 132 -3.72 -7.33 15.37
N THR A 133 -2.60 -6.63 15.43
CA THR A 133 -2.05 -6.36 16.76
C THR A 133 -2.83 -5.16 17.24
N LYS A 134 -3.85 -5.38 18.10
CA LYS A 134 -4.46 -4.28 18.83
C LYS A 134 -3.30 -3.54 19.51
N SER A 135 -3.02 -2.31 19.08
CA SER A 135 -2.17 -1.44 19.88
C SER A 135 -2.89 -1.27 21.23
N THR A 136 -2.31 -1.79 22.30
CA THR A 136 -2.84 -1.67 23.67
C THR A 136 -2.86 -0.21 24.13
N SER A 137 -2.24 0.71 23.39
CA SER A 137 -2.13 2.14 23.71
C SER A 137 -3.14 3.05 23.00
N LEU A 138 -3.95 2.56 22.06
CA LEU A 138 -4.97 3.36 21.38
C LEU A 138 -6.36 3.03 21.94
N ASN A 139 -6.70 3.64 23.07
CA ASN A 139 -8.09 3.76 23.49
C ASN A 139 -8.78 4.74 22.52
N ARG A 140 -9.77 4.24 21.77
CA ARG A 140 -10.70 5.12 21.07
C ARG A 140 -11.56 5.81 22.11
N GLU A 141 -11.32 7.10 22.36
CA GLU A 141 -12.39 7.95 22.85
C GLU A 141 -13.40 8.12 21.71
N LEU A 142 -14.64 7.70 21.98
CA LEU A 142 -15.80 7.92 21.11
C LEU A 142 -16.27 9.36 21.23
#